data_AF-A0A3L7X608-F1
#
_entry.id   AF-A0A3L7X608-F1
#
_cell.length_a   1.000
_cell.length_b   1.000
_cell.length_c   1.000
_cell.angle_alpha   90.00
_cell.angle_beta   90.00
_cell.angle_gamma   90.00
#
_symmetry.space_group_name_H-M   'P 1'
#
loop_
_entity.id
_entity.type
_entity.pdbx_description
1 polymer ?
#
loop_
_entity_poly.entity_id
_entity_poly.type
_entity_poly.pdbx_seq_one_letter_code
_entity_poly.pdbx_strand_id
1 'polypeptide(L)'
;MVLFIFVIMLLGGERLPAPQQRLRWQQPLAVVLVLALLALAGYVFAQGAAPAAVLAEPQDYGSPAALGLLLFTKYLFPFEFTSLLLLVAMIGVVVLTAVEERRRRLPRASRRT
;
A
#
# COMPACT_ATOMS: atom_id res chain seq x y z
N MET A 1 8.03 -6.64 -3.67
CA MET A 1 8.84 -6.79 -2.44
C MET A 1 10.29 -6.32 -2.59
N VAL A 2 10.91 -6.43 -3.77
CA VAL A 2 12.32 -6.04 -3.99
C VAL A 2 12.59 -4.54 -3.72
N LEU A 3 11.74 -3.63 -4.22
CA LEU A 3 11.92 -2.18 -4.02
C LEU A 3 12.00 -1.80 -2.53
N PHE A 4 11.17 -2.42 -1.69
CA PHE A 4 11.16 -2.14 -0.26
C PHE A 4 12.46 -2.55 0.43
N ILE A 5 12.99 -3.74 0.07
CA ILE A 5 14.29 -4.22 0.58
C ILE A 5 15.42 -3.25 0.17
N PHE A 6 15.39 -2.76 -1.07
CA PHE A 6 16.35 -1.77 -1.53
C PHE A 6 16.30 -0.48 -0.69
N VAL A 7 15.10 0.03 -0.41
CA VAL A 7 14.92 1.24 0.41
C VAL A 7 15.39 1.04 1.86
N ILE A 8 15.03 -0.05 2.54
CA ILE A 8 15.46 -0.28 3.93
C ILE A 8 16.98 -0.46 4.04
N MET A 9 17.61 -1.01 2.99
CA MET A 9 19.05 -1.18 2.91
C MET A 9 19.75 0.17 2.69
N LEU A 10 19.23 1.02 1.80
CA LEU A 10 19.73 2.39 1.62
C LEU A 10 19.57 3.24 2.89
N LEU A 11 18.49 3.05 3.65
CA LEU A 11 18.24 3.79 4.90
C LEU A 11 18.96 3.19 6.12
N GLY A 12 19.59 2.02 6.00
CA GLY A 12 20.30 1.37 7.10
C GLY A 12 19.37 1.00 8.26
N GLY A 13 18.26 0.31 7.97
CA GLY A 13 17.22 -0.04 8.95
C GLY A 13 17.71 -0.81 10.19
N GLU A 14 18.88 -1.45 10.10
CA GLU A 14 19.56 -2.13 11.21
C GLU A 14 20.02 -1.20 12.36
N ARG A 15 20.14 0.11 12.11
CA ARG A 15 20.64 1.10 13.07
C ARG A 15 19.53 1.91 13.75
N LEU A 16 18.27 1.59 13.47
CA LEU A 16 17.14 2.29 14.07
C LEU A 16 17.10 1.95 15.58
N PRO A 17 17.20 2.96 16.47
CA PRO A 17 17.11 2.72 17.89
C PRO A 17 15.77 2.04 18.22
N ALA A 18 15.80 1.08 19.14
CA ALA A 18 14.61 0.37 19.59
C ALA A 18 13.51 1.39 19.94
N PRO A 19 12.25 1.17 19.51
CA PRO A 19 11.17 2.10 19.79
C PRO A 19 11.11 2.35 21.30
N GLN A 20 11.44 3.58 21.71
CA GLN A 20 11.26 3.99 23.11
C GLN A 20 9.76 4.00 23.36
N GLN A 21 9.31 3.00 24.10
CA GLN A 21 7.91 2.78 24.38
C GLN A 21 7.42 3.87 25.34
N ARG A 22 6.95 4.98 24.75
CA ARG A 22 6.57 6.20 25.48
C ARG A 22 5.43 5.98 26.48
N LEU A 23 4.58 4.96 26.27
CA LEU A 23 3.47 4.66 27.15
C LEU A 23 3.22 3.15 27.24
N ARG A 24 3.59 2.53 28.36
CA ARG A 24 3.52 1.07 28.58
C ARG A 24 2.10 0.49 28.42
N TRP A 25 1.06 1.30 28.62
CA TRP A 25 -0.35 0.93 28.44
C TRP A 25 -0.81 0.84 26.98
N GLN A 26 -0.05 1.35 26.01
CA GLN A 26 -0.43 1.25 24.59
C GLN A 26 -0.30 -0.16 24.04
N GLN A 27 0.67 -0.95 24.50
CA GLN A 27 0.85 -2.35 24.08
C GLN A 27 -0.37 -3.24 24.44
N PRO A 28 -0.81 -3.31 25.71
CA PRO A 28 -1.98 -4.13 26.04
C PRO A 28 -3.24 -3.60 25.36
N LEU A 29 -3.40 -2.28 25.22
CA LEU A 29 -4.54 -1.69 24.51
C LEU A 29 -4.56 -2.07 23.01
N ALA A 30 -3.41 -2.05 22.33
CA ALA A 30 -3.30 -2.46 20.94
C ALA A 30 -3.64 -3.95 20.77
N VAL A 31 -3.16 -4.81 21.68
CA VAL A 31 -3.50 -6.24 21.68
C VAL A 31 -5.01 -6.44 21.85
N VAL A 32 -5.63 -5.76 22.82
CA VAL A 32 -7.08 -5.82 23.04
C VAL A 32 -7.86 -5.37 21.81
N LEU A 33 -7.44 -4.29 21.14
CA LEU A 33 -8.08 -3.79 19.92
C LEU A 33 -7.96 -4.78 18.75
N VAL A 34 -6.79 -5.41 18.56
CA VAL A 34 -6.60 -6.43 17.54
C VAL A 34 -7.49 -7.64 17.82
N LEU A 35 -7.53 -8.11 19.06
CA LEU A 35 -8.39 -9.23 19.45
C LEU A 35 -9.88 -8.90 19.27
N ALA A 36 -10.30 -7.70 19.63
CA ALA A 36 -11.67 -7.23 19.42
C ALA A 36 -12.02 -7.16 17.94
N LEU A 37 -11.11 -6.66 17.08
CA LEU A 37 -11.31 -6.60 15.63
C LEU A 37 -11.41 -8.01 15.03
N LEU A 38 -10.54 -8.93 15.43
CA LEU A 38 -10.58 -10.32 14.98
C LEU A 38 -11.86 -11.03 15.44
N ALA A 39 -12.28 -10.82 16.69
CA ALA A 39 -13.53 -11.37 17.22
C ALA A 39 -14.75 -10.82 16.46
N LEU A 40 -14.78 -9.52 16.19
CA LEU A 40 -15.84 -8.89 15.41
C LEU A 40 -15.87 -9.40 13.97
N ALA A 41 -14.71 -9.48 13.30
CA ALA A 41 -14.61 -10.01 11.95
C ALA A 41 -15.07 -11.49 11.89
N GLY A 42 -14.64 -12.30 12.85
CA GLY A 42 -15.08 -13.70 12.97
C GLY A 42 -16.58 -13.83 13.24
N TYR A 43 -17.14 -12.98 14.09
CA TYR A 43 -18.58 -12.94 14.38
C TYR A 43 -19.42 -12.53 13.17
N VAL A 44 -18.98 -11.51 12.42
CA VAL A 44 -19.62 -11.09 11.16
C VAL A 44 -19.53 -12.21 10.12
N PHE A 45 -18.38 -12.86 10.00
CA PHE A 45 -18.20 -13.96 9.05
C PHE A 45 -19.08 -15.17 9.42
N ALA A 46 -19.19 -15.51 10.70
CA ALA A 46 -20.03 -16.60 11.19
C ALA A 46 -21.53 -16.34 10.99
N GLN A 47 -21.98 -15.09 11.10
CA GLN A 47 -23.38 -14.72 10.82
C GLN A 47 -23.69 -14.60 9.32
N GLY A 48 -22.71 -14.19 8.51
CA GLY A 48 -22.85 -14.08 7.06
C GLY A 48 -22.71 -15.40 6.31
N ALA A 49 -22.30 -16.48 6.99
CA ALA A 49 -22.13 -17.81 6.43
C ALA A 49 -23.50 -18.51 6.24
N ALA A 50 -24.36 -17.95 5.39
CA ALA A 50 -25.30 -18.82 4.67
C ALA A 50 -24.48 -19.86 3.90
N PRO A 51 -24.90 -21.13 3.79
CA PRO A 51 -24.20 -22.09 2.94
C PRO A 51 -24.17 -21.51 1.54
N ALA A 52 -23.00 -21.03 1.12
CA ALA A 52 -22.79 -20.61 -0.25
C ALA A 52 -23.10 -21.84 -1.09
N ALA A 53 -24.17 -21.77 -1.90
CA ALA A 53 -24.39 -22.77 -2.92
C ALA A 53 -23.08 -22.83 -3.70
N VAL A 54 -22.45 -24.01 -3.70
CA VAL A 54 -21.24 -24.24 -4.50
C VAL A 54 -21.71 -24.20 -5.95
N LEU A 55 -21.76 -23.00 -6.52
CA LEU A 55 -22.02 -22.80 -7.92
C LEU A 55 -20.81 -23.39 -8.64
N ALA A 56 -21.06 -24.29 -9.59
CA ALA A 56 -20.01 -24.79 -10.45
C ALA A 56 -19.41 -23.58 -11.20
N GLU A 57 -18.18 -23.25 -10.88
CA GLU A 57 -17.46 -22.16 -11.55
C GLU A 57 -17.34 -22.49 -13.05
N PRO A 58 -17.63 -21.54 -13.96
CA PRO A 58 -17.43 -21.74 -15.39
C PRO A 58 -15.98 -22.14 -15.67
N GLN A 59 -15.74 -22.98 -16.70
CA GLN A 59 -14.38 -23.45 -17.03
C GLN A 59 -13.39 -22.31 -17.35
N ASP A 60 -13.91 -21.15 -17.74
CA ASP A 60 -13.11 -19.95 -18.06
C ASP A 60 -12.93 -18.99 -16.88
N TYR A 61 -13.37 -19.38 -15.67
CA TYR A 61 -13.22 -18.58 -14.46
C TYR A 61 -11.74 -18.32 -14.18
N GLY A 62 -11.37 -17.04 -14.09
CA GLY A 62 -9.99 -16.61 -13.88
C GLY A 62 -9.11 -16.61 -15.14
N SER A 63 -9.66 -16.91 -16.32
CA SER A 63 -8.88 -16.78 -17.56
C SER A 63 -8.53 -15.31 -17.84
N PRO A 64 -7.29 -14.99 -18.31
CA PRO A 64 -6.91 -13.62 -18.65
C PRO A 64 -7.82 -12.99 -19.72
N ALA A 65 -8.33 -13.80 -20.65
CA ALA A 65 -9.26 -13.34 -21.69
C ALA A 65 -10.61 -12.90 -21.11
N ALA A 66 -11.21 -13.70 -20.21
CA ALA A 66 -12.46 -13.35 -19.55
C ALA A 66 -12.30 -12.11 -18.65
N LEU A 67 -11.18 -12.02 -17.92
CA LEU A 67 -10.87 -10.83 -17.12
C LEU A 67 -10.68 -9.58 -17.99
N GLY A 68 -9.97 -9.71 -19.11
CA GLY A 68 -9.81 -8.61 -20.07
C GLY A 68 -11.15 -8.08 -20.58
N LEU A 69 -12.06 -8.96 -20.99
CA LEU A 69 -13.40 -8.57 -21.42
C LEU A 69 -14.15 -7.81 -20.32
N LEU A 70 -14.13 -8.29 -19.07
CA LEU A 70 -14.77 -7.61 -17.93
C LEU A 70 -14.15 -6.23 -17.65
N LEU A 71 -12.83 -6.11 -17.69
CA LEU A 71 -12.12 -4.84 -17.45
C LEU A 71 -12.43 -3.79 -18.52
N PHE A 72 -12.54 -4.19 -19.79
CA PHE A 72 -12.77 -3.24 -20.90
C PHE A 72 -14.25 -3.02 -21.24
N THR A 73 -15.18 -3.77 -20.65
CA THR A 73 -16.63 -3.57 -20.88
C THR A 73 -17.32 -3.01 -19.65
N LYS A 74 -17.29 -3.74 -18.53
CA LYS A 74 -18.03 -3.41 -17.30
C LYS A 74 -17.23 -2.51 -16.37
N TYR A 75 -15.92 -2.71 -16.29
CA TYR A 75 -15.02 -2.00 -15.37
C TYR A 75 -14.09 -1.00 -16.07
N LEU A 76 -14.52 -0.47 -17.22
CA LEU A 76 -13.72 0.45 -18.02
C LEU A 76 -13.29 1.70 -17.23
N PHE A 77 -14.22 2.30 -16.49
CA PHE A 77 -13.96 3.49 -15.68
C PHE A 77 -12.96 3.24 -14.54
N PRO A 78 -13.16 2.23 -13.66
CA PRO A 78 -12.16 1.88 -12.64
C PRO A 78 -10.79 1.54 -13.22
N PHE A 79 -10.74 0.82 -14.35
CA PHE A 79 -9.50 0.48 -15.03
C PHE A 79 -8.74 1.74 -15.45
N GLU A 80 -9.41 2.67 -16.14
CA GLU A 80 -8.79 3.92 -16.58
C GLU A 80 -8.31 4.76 -15.38
N PHE A 81 -9.10 4.81 -14.30
CA PHE A 81 -8.71 5.52 -13.08
C PHE A 81 -7.43 4.95 -12.47
N THR A 82 -7.27 3.62 -12.46
CA THR A 82 -6.02 3.01 -11.98
C THR A 82 -4.83 3.32 -12.89
N SER A 83 -5.01 3.36 -14.21
CA SER A 83 -3.96 3.77 -15.16
C SER A 83 -3.51 5.21 -14.92
N LEU A 84 -4.45 6.14 -14.72
CA LEU A 84 -4.15 7.52 -14.36
C LEU A 84 -3.48 7.63 -12.98
N LEU A 85 -3.92 6.85 -11.99
CA LEU A 85 -3.31 6.81 -10.66
C LEU A 85 -1.85 6.37 -10.73
N LEU A 86 -1.53 5.37 -11.56
CA LEU A 86 -0.14 4.94 -11.80
C LEU A 86 0.68 6.02 -12.52
N LEU A 87 0.10 6.70 -13.51
CA LEU A 87 0.75 7.82 -14.19
C LEU A 87 1.08 8.96 -13.22
N VAL A 88 0.11 9.37 -12.39
CA VAL A 88 0.30 10.42 -11.38
C VAL A 88 1.32 9.99 -10.33
N ALA A 89 1.32 8.73 -9.90
CA ALA A 89 2.33 8.22 -8.97
C ALA A 89 3.74 8.29 -9.55
N MET A 90 3.92 7.92 -10.82
CA MET A 90 5.21 8.02 -11.52
C MET A 90 5.68 9.48 -11.63
N ILE A 91 4.79 10.39 -12.05
CA ILE A 91 5.08 11.83 -12.08
C ILE A 91 5.46 12.33 -10.69
N GLY A 92 4.72 11.94 -9.65
CA GLY A 92 4.97 12.31 -8.26
C GLY A 92 6.37 11.92 -7.78
N VAL A 93 6.83 10.71 -8.13
CA VAL A 93 8.19 10.25 -7.81
C VAL A 93 9.24 11.08 -8.54
N VAL A 94 9.08 11.34 -9.84
CA VAL A 94 10.04 12.11 -10.65
C VAL A 94 10.14 13.56 -10.18
N VAL A 95 9.01 14.19 -9.85
CA VAL A 95 9.00 15.57 -9.35
C VAL A 95 9.67 15.66 -7.98
N LEU A 96 9.40 14.70 -7.08
CA LEU A 96 10.00 14.68 -5.74
C LEU A 96 11.53 14.58 -5.81
N THR A 97 12.08 13.76 -6.71
CA THR A 97 13.53 13.62 -6.88
C THR A 97 14.15 14.82 -7.59
N ALA A 98 13.48 15.40 -8.59
CA ALA A 98 13.97 16.56 -9.33
C ALA A 98 14.14 17.83 -8.47
N VAL A 99 13.28 18.03 -7.47
CA VAL A 99 13.37 19.19 -6.55
C VAL A 99 14.66 19.13 -5.72
N GLU A 100 15.09 17.94 -5.30
CA GLU A 100 16.28 17.75 -4.48
C GLU A 100 17.57 18.09 -5.27
N GLU A 101 17.64 17.68 -6.54
CA GLU A 101 18.77 18.03 -7.41
C GLU A 101 18.90 19.54 -7.62
N ARG A 102 17.78 20.24 -7.78
CA ARG A 102 17.79 21.70 -7.98
C ARG A 102 18.31 22.45 -6.76
N ARG A 103 18.01 21.98 -5.53
CA ARG A 103 18.51 22.59 -4.29
C ARG A 103 20.03 22.43 -4.13
N ARG A 104 20.60 21.30 -4.57
CA ARG A 104 22.06 21.05 -4.47
C ARG A 104 22.89 21.90 -5.42
N ARG A 105 22.30 22.43 -6.49
CA ARG A 105 23.00 23.22 -7.53
C ARG A 105 23.05 24.72 -7.25
N LEU A 106 22.40 25.24 -6.20
CA LEU A 106 22.50 26.66 -5.87
C LEU A 106 23.90 26.96 -5.28
N PRO A 107 24.67 27.89 -5.88
CA PRO A 107 25.96 28.30 -5.33
C PRO A 107 25.75 28.85 -3.92
N ARG A 108 26.53 28.34 -2.96
CA ARG A 108 26.62 28.97 -1.63
C ARG A 108 27.17 30.38 -1.84
N ALA A 109 26.27 31.37 -1.88
CA ALA A 109 26.65 32.77 -1.89
C ALA A 109 27.58 32.99 -0.70
N SER A 110 28.83 33.32 -1.02
CA SER A 110 29.91 33.47 -0.06
C SER A 110 29.55 34.55 0.94
N ARG A 111 29.17 34.15 2.15
CA ARG A 111 29.07 35.06 3.28
C ARG A 111 30.50 35.26 3.80
N ARG A 112 31.18 36.26 3.23
CA ARG A 112 32.50 36.72 3.65
C ARG A 112 32.39 38.21 3.99
N THR A 113 32.23 38.48 5.28
CA THR A 113 32.61 39.70 6.01
C THR A 113 32.42 39.40 7.49
#